data_AF-A0A7R9UDA0-F1
#
_entry.id   AF-A0A7R9UDA0-F1
#
_cell.length_a   1.000
_cell.length_b   1.000
_cell.length_c   1.000
_cell.angle_alpha   90.00
_cell.angle_beta   90.00
_cell.angle_gamma   90.00
#
_symmetry.space_group_name_H-M   'P 1'
#
loop_
_entity.id
_entity.type
_entity.pdbx_description
1 polymer ?
#
loop_
_entity_poly.entity_id
_entity_poly.type
_entity_poly.pdbx_seq_one_letter_code
_entity_poly.pdbx_strand_id
1 'polypeptide(L)'
;QLRKGKDGSVMKIEVKGRDDAIKLAAQLGEVDLTEYGVTASIAKTMDTAAQVAVAAGLEALKNAKLVRGEYGDASSWRLPDKLQESTGVVYASSFPALDAAIGEVMRLLKTRSLSQASSAALILELRRRIQEASKDQMDAENHPIENGHSLEDEELIRSLEQCLDGDKKEAEAPFVFDRKFLFRVLVLGNAQLAQMVGARGPNTQTNAACAGTTQAIAMAYDMLCAGRAERVIVISGDNASSDTLMPWLGNGFRALGAACTGGRV
;
A
#
# COMPACT_ATOMS: atom_id res chain seq x y z
N GLN A 1 13.39 18.47 -7.44
CA GLN A 1 12.51 18.95 -6.34
C GLN A 1 12.21 20.43 -6.51
N LEU A 2 10.97 20.84 -6.25
CA LEU A 2 10.63 22.24 -6.07
C LEU A 2 10.95 22.66 -4.64
N ARG A 3 11.56 23.83 -4.46
CA ARG A 3 11.79 24.45 -3.14
C ARG A 3 11.30 25.88 -3.16
N LYS A 4 10.53 26.25 -2.14
CA LYS A 4 10.05 27.62 -1.96
C LYS A 4 11.07 28.44 -1.18
N GLY A 5 11.52 29.54 -1.77
CA GLY A 5 12.36 30.55 -1.13
C GLY A 5 11.58 31.35 -0.09
N LYS A 6 12.28 32.05 0.81
CA LYS A 6 11.67 32.92 1.83
C LYS A 6 10.91 34.10 1.21
N ASP A 7 11.31 34.49 0.01
CA ASP A 7 10.69 35.51 -0.85
C ASP A 7 9.49 34.99 -1.65
N GLY A 8 9.15 33.71 -1.51
CA GLY A 8 8.06 33.07 -2.25
C GLY A 8 8.45 32.55 -3.63
N SER A 9 9.70 32.76 -4.08
CA SER A 9 10.20 32.21 -5.35
C SER A 9 10.23 30.68 -5.33
N VAL A 10 10.03 30.05 -6.49
CA VAL A 10 10.08 28.58 -6.62
C VAL A 10 11.32 28.21 -7.43
N MET A 11 12.22 27.45 -6.80
CA MET A 11 13.45 26.97 -7.43
C MET A 11 13.37 25.47 -7.69
N LYS A 12 13.91 25.04 -8.84
CA LYS A 12 14.13 23.62 -9.16
C LYS A 12 15.52 23.23 -8.70
N ILE A 13 15.59 22.27 -7.77
CA ILE A 13 16.85 21.76 -7.24
C ILE A 13 16.93 20.27 -7.57
N GLU A 14 18.11 19.82 -7.94
CA GLU A 14 18.41 18.40 -8.12
C GLU A 14 18.32 17.63 -6.78
N VAL A 15 18.04 16.34 -6.85
CA VAL A 15 18.13 15.42 -5.70
C VAL A 15 19.46 14.71 -5.84
N LYS A 16 20.41 14.97 -4.94
CA LYS A 16 21.80 14.48 -5.10
C LYS A 16 22.13 13.27 -4.25
N GLY A 17 21.38 13.02 -3.19
CA GLY A 17 21.66 11.91 -2.29
C GLY A 17 20.53 11.61 -1.32
N ARG A 18 20.79 10.68 -0.41
CA ARG A 18 19.80 10.19 0.56
C ARG A 18 19.21 11.30 1.43
N ASP A 19 19.96 12.36 1.73
CA ASP A 19 19.50 13.48 2.56
C ASP A 19 18.45 14.35 1.88
N ASP A 20 18.41 14.29 0.56
CA ASP A 20 17.34 14.89 -0.23
C ASP A 20 16.13 13.95 -0.38
N ALA A 21 16.13 12.74 0.18
CA ALA A 21 14.99 11.81 0.07
C ALA A 21 13.97 12.00 1.20
N ILE A 22 12.76 11.48 0.98
CA ILE A 22 11.77 11.34 2.05
C ILE A 22 12.35 10.36 3.08
N LYS A 23 12.40 10.79 4.35
CA LYS A 23 12.97 9.99 5.45
C LYS A 23 11.94 9.19 6.22
N LEU A 24 10.71 9.71 6.26
CA LEU A 24 9.61 9.17 7.06
C LEU A 24 8.33 9.20 6.25
N ALA A 25 7.57 8.11 6.32
CA ALA A 25 6.22 8.00 5.79
C ALA A 25 5.40 7.15 6.76
N ALA A 26 4.13 7.51 6.96
CA ALA A 26 3.21 6.66 7.71
C ALA A 26 2.98 5.37 6.90
N GLN A 27 3.11 4.23 7.56
CA GLN A 27 2.86 2.93 6.94
C GLN A 27 1.49 2.43 7.38
N LEU A 28 0.76 1.83 6.44
CA LEU A 28 -0.48 1.16 6.75
C LEU A 28 -0.18 -0.08 7.61
N GLY A 29 -0.95 -0.28 8.67
CA GLY A 29 -0.90 -1.52 9.45
C GLY A 29 -1.51 -2.70 8.70
N GLU A 30 -1.66 -3.82 9.39
CA GLU A 30 -2.33 -4.98 8.83
C GLU A 30 -3.85 -4.74 8.79
N VAL A 31 -4.46 -5.07 7.65
CA VAL A 31 -5.91 -5.06 7.47
C VAL A 31 -6.30 -6.40 6.86
N ASP A 32 -7.12 -7.15 7.59
CA ASP A 32 -7.66 -8.43 7.13
C ASP A 32 -9.18 -8.37 7.08
N LEU A 33 -9.74 -8.31 5.86
CA LEU A 33 -11.18 -8.35 5.66
C LEU A 33 -11.82 -9.68 6.08
N THR A 34 -11.05 -10.75 6.24
CA THR A 34 -11.59 -12.05 6.65
C THR A 34 -12.10 -12.03 8.09
N GLU A 35 -11.57 -11.14 8.94
CA GLU A 35 -12.10 -10.89 10.28
C GLU A 35 -13.55 -10.37 10.26
N TYR A 36 -13.98 -9.76 9.16
CA TYR A 36 -15.35 -9.26 8.96
C TYR A 36 -16.26 -10.32 8.31
N GLY A 37 -15.80 -11.57 8.17
CA GLY A 37 -16.53 -12.65 7.51
C GLY A 37 -16.43 -12.64 5.99
N VAL A 38 -15.58 -11.79 5.40
CA VAL A 38 -15.33 -11.76 3.95
C VAL A 38 -14.47 -12.96 3.57
N THR A 39 -14.86 -13.72 2.55
CA THR A 39 -14.01 -14.84 2.12
C THR A 39 -12.66 -14.34 1.60
N ALA A 40 -11.57 -15.07 1.89
CA ALA A 40 -10.24 -14.72 1.42
C ALA A 40 -10.14 -14.57 -0.10
N SER A 41 -10.99 -15.28 -0.87
CA SER A 41 -11.06 -15.14 -2.33
C SER A 41 -11.53 -13.75 -2.74
N ILE A 42 -12.60 -13.25 -2.11
CA ILE A 42 -13.18 -11.92 -2.37
C ILE A 42 -12.27 -10.81 -1.84
N ALA A 43 -11.71 -10.97 -0.63
CA ALA A 43 -10.74 -10.01 -0.10
C ALA A 43 -9.56 -9.83 -1.07
N LYS A 44 -9.04 -10.93 -1.62
CA LYS A 44 -7.95 -10.92 -2.61
C LYS A 44 -8.33 -10.33 -3.97
N THR A 45 -9.61 -10.06 -4.26
CA THR A 45 -10.00 -9.33 -5.48
C THR A 45 -10.05 -7.82 -5.27
N MET A 46 -9.90 -7.33 -4.04
CA MET A 46 -9.87 -5.90 -3.74
C MET A 46 -8.43 -5.39 -3.65
N ASP A 47 -8.19 -4.20 -4.20
CA ASP A 47 -6.98 -3.45 -3.93
C ASP A 47 -6.92 -3.00 -2.46
N THR A 48 -5.72 -2.85 -1.91
CA THR A 48 -5.51 -2.50 -0.50
C THR A 48 -6.22 -1.20 -0.10
N ALA A 49 -6.25 -0.17 -0.96
CA ALA A 49 -6.96 1.06 -0.68
C ALA A 49 -8.47 0.81 -0.47
N ALA A 50 -9.06 -0.06 -1.29
CA ALA A 50 -10.45 -0.46 -1.16
C ALA A 50 -10.69 -1.32 0.10
N GLN A 51 -9.77 -2.22 0.44
CA GLN A 51 -9.89 -3.05 1.65
C GLN A 51 -9.96 -2.20 2.92
N VAL A 52 -9.04 -1.22 3.04
CA VAL A 52 -9.02 -0.29 4.17
C VAL A 52 -10.31 0.52 4.23
N ALA A 53 -10.78 1.05 3.09
CA ALA A 53 -12.00 1.86 3.05
C ALA A 53 -13.24 1.03 3.44
N VAL A 54 -13.33 -0.23 2.99
CA VAL A 54 -14.42 -1.15 3.34
C VAL A 54 -14.39 -1.47 4.83
N ALA A 55 -13.23 -1.86 5.38
CA ALA A 55 -13.06 -2.13 6.80
C ALA A 55 -13.48 -0.92 7.67
N ALA A 56 -13.02 0.28 7.29
CA ALA A 56 -13.40 1.52 7.97
C ALA A 56 -14.91 1.79 7.90
N GLY A 57 -15.55 1.51 6.76
CA GLY A 57 -17.01 1.64 6.61
C GLY A 57 -17.79 0.67 7.48
N LEU A 58 -17.34 -0.58 7.57
CA LEU A 58 -17.94 -1.61 8.43
C LEU A 58 -17.83 -1.21 9.90
N GLU A 59 -16.64 -0.79 10.35
CA GLU A 59 -16.43 -0.28 11.70
C GLU A 59 -17.27 0.97 11.98
N ALA A 60 -17.40 1.89 11.03
CA ALA A 60 -18.26 3.07 11.19
C ALA A 60 -19.74 2.69 11.41
N LEU A 61 -20.25 1.69 10.69
CA LEU A 61 -21.62 1.19 10.87
C LEU A 61 -21.84 0.54 12.24
N LYS A 62 -20.85 -0.24 12.71
CA LYS A 62 -20.86 -0.83 14.05
C LYS A 62 -20.87 0.25 15.13
N ASN A 63 -19.99 1.25 15.01
CA ASN A 63 -19.93 2.40 15.91
C ASN A 63 -21.24 3.21 15.91
N ALA A 64 -21.90 3.33 14.76
CA ALA A 64 -23.22 3.95 14.63
C ALA A 64 -24.38 3.09 15.16
N LYS A 65 -24.11 1.86 15.63
CA LYS A 65 -25.09 0.88 16.10
C LYS A 65 -26.15 0.53 15.05
N LEU A 66 -25.76 0.58 13.77
CA LEU A 66 -26.62 0.21 12.65
C LEU A 66 -26.51 -1.28 12.29
N VAL A 67 -25.44 -1.94 12.74
CA VAL A 67 -25.16 -3.36 12.54
C VAL A 67 -24.69 -3.97 13.85
N ARG A 68 -24.70 -5.31 13.95
CA ARG A 68 -24.21 -6.03 15.14
C ARG A 68 -22.68 -6.00 15.21
N GLY A 69 -22.01 -6.18 14.07
CA GLY A 69 -20.56 -6.02 13.94
C GLY A 69 -19.75 -7.08 14.71
N GLU A 70 -20.25 -8.32 14.75
CA GLU A 70 -19.55 -9.47 15.29
C GLU A 70 -18.52 -9.97 14.26
N TYR A 71 -17.25 -10.00 14.66
CA TYR A 71 -16.16 -10.51 13.83
C TYR A 71 -16.37 -12.00 13.54
N GLY A 72 -16.01 -12.43 12.33
CA GLY A 72 -16.19 -13.80 11.83
C GLY A 72 -17.59 -14.10 11.28
N ASP A 73 -18.61 -13.28 11.57
CA ASP A 73 -19.98 -13.44 11.04
C ASP A 73 -20.31 -12.33 10.02
N ALA A 74 -20.24 -12.66 8.73
CA ALA A 74 -20.60 -11.75 7.64
C ALA A 74 -22.04 -11.20 7.76
N SER A 75 -22.98 -12.00 8.30
CA SER A 75 -24.38 -11.58 8.46
C SER A 75 -24.55 -10.51 9.55
N SER A 76 -23.58 -10.42 10.47
CA SER A 76 -23.55 -9.44 11.56
C SER A 76 -23.30 -8.00 11.06
N TRP A 77 -22.79 -7.86 9.84
CA TRP A 77 -22.46 -6.59 9.20
C TRP A 77 -23.55 -6.04 8.28
N ARG A 78 -24.67 -6.77 8.14
CA ARG A 78 -25.81 -6.32 7.34
C ARG A 78 -26.65 -5.28 8.07
N LEU A 79 -27.09 -4.26 7.31
CA LEU A 79 -28.10 -3.32 7.76
C LEU A 79 -29.46 -4.03 7.92
N PRO A 80 -30.30 -3.60 8.87
CA PRO A 80 -31.70 -4.00 8.93
C PRO A 80 -32.42 -3.75 7.59
N ASP A 81 -33.30 -4.66 7.18
CA ASP A 81 -33.97 -4.61 5.87
C ASP A 81 -34.66 -3.25 5.60
N LYS A 82 -35.28 -2.67 6.62
CA LYS A 82 -35.92 -1.35 6.54
C LYS A 82 -34.98 -0.20 6.17
N LEU A 83 -33.66 -0.36 6.34
CA LEU A 83 -32.67 0.67 6.03
C LEU A 83 -31.96 0.43 4.69
N GLN A 84 -32.03 -0.78 4.15
CA GLN A 84 -31.23 -1.21 3.00
C GLN A 84 -31.54 -0.40 1.73
N GLU A 85 -32.83 -0.26 1.40
CA GLU A 85 -33.29 0.41 0.16
C GLU A 85 -32.90 1.89 0.10
N SER A 86 -32.91 2.59 1.24
CA SER A 86 -32.66 4.04 1.31
C SER A 86 -31.24 4.43 1.74
N THR A 87 -30.34 3.46 1.91
CA THR A 87 -28.94 3.74 2.27
C THR A 87 -28.06 3.75 1.03
N GLY A 88 -27.44 4.90 0.76
CA GLY A 88 -26.44 5.07 -0.30
C GLY A 88 -25.01 4.84 0.21
N VAL A 89 -24.06 4.72 -0.72
CA VAL A 89 -22.63 4.59 -0.45
C VAL A 89 -21.84 5.49 -1.39
N VAL A 90 -20.93 6.28 -0.83
CA VAL A 90 -19.97 7.11 -1.58
C VAL A 90 -18.56 6.73 -1.15
N TYR A 91 -17.72 6.38 -2.13
CA TYR A 91 -16.31 6.06 -1.90
C TYR A 91 -15.41 7.15 -2.49
N ALA A 92 -14.49 7.68 -1.69
CA ALA A 92 -13.44 8.60 -2.15
C ALA A 92 -12.07 7.94 -2.10
N SER A 93 -11.32 8.02 -3.20
CA SER A 93 -9.92 7.59 -3.26
C SER A 93 -9.17 8.35 -4.34
N SER A 94 -7.95 8.79 -4.02
CA SER A 94 -7.06 9.51 -4.93
C SER A 94 -6.24 8.57 -5.79
N PHE A 95 -5.87 7.42 -5.24
CA PHE A 95 -4.98 6.42 -5.83
C PHE A 95 -5.62 5.03 -5.88
N PRO A 96 -6.88 4.89 -6.34
CA PRO A 96 -7.54 3.59 -6.31
C PRO A 96 -6.81 2.64 -7.26
N ALA A 97 -6.66 1.38 -6.85
CA ALA A 97 -6.13 0.31 -7.70
C ALA A 97 -4.67 0.47 -8.19
N LEU A 98 -3.96 1.53 -7.80
CA LEU A 98 -2.59 1.74 -8.28
C LEU A 98 -1.63 0.70 -7.74
N ASP A 99 -1.82 0.23 -6.50
CA ASP A 99 -1.03 -0.85 -5.92
C ASP A 99 -1.15 -2.12 -6.77
N ALA A 100 -2.37 -2.54 -7.08
CA ALA A 100 -2.61 -3.70 -7.95
C ALA A 100 -2.04 -3.52 -9.37
N ALA A 101 -2.23 -2.34 -9.97
CA ALA A 101 -1.78 -2.06 -11.32
C ALA A 101 -0.25 -2.07 -11.44
N ILE A 102 0.43 -1.30 -10.59
CA ILE A 102 1.90 -1.20 -10.60
C ILE A 102 2.52 -2.50 -10.12
N GLY A 103 1.94 -3.16 -9.11
CA GLY A 103 2.42 -4.43 -8.58
C GLY A 103 2.49 -5.52 -9.66
N GLU A 104 1.48 -5.62 -10.52
CA GLU A 104 1.47 -6.61 -11.60
C GLU A 104 2.53 -6.32 -12.68
N VAL A 105 2.71 -5.03 -13.03
CA VAL A 105 3.78 -4.60 -13.96
C VAL A 105 5.15 -4.91 -13.37
N MET A 106 5.36 -4.60 -12.09
CA MET A 106 6.62 -4.88 -11.40
C MET A 106 6.91 -6.38 -11.34
N ARG A 107 5.88 -7.21 -11.15
CA ARG A 107 6.03 -8.68 -11.19
C ARG A 107 6.45 -9.17 -12.57
N LEU A 108 5.86 -8.63 -13.64
CA LEU A 108 6.28 -8.93 -15.02
C LEU A 108 7.74 -8.53 -15.27
N LEU A 109 8.13 -7.33 -14.83
CA LEU A 109 9.50 -6.84 -14.98
C LEU A 109 10.49 -7.67 -14.16
N LYS A 110 10.14 -8.05 -12.92
CA LYS A 110 10.97 -8.92 -12.07
C LYS A 110 11.26 -10.26 -12.77
N THR A 111 10.25 -10.91 -13.34
CA THR A 111 10.43 -12.15 -14.11
C THR A 111 11.34 -11.95 -15.35
N ARG A 112 11.23 -10.81 -16.05
CA ARG A 112 12.07 -10.53 -17.22
C ARG A 112 13.51 -10.13 -16.88
N SER A 113 13.72 -9.34 -15.82
CA SER A 113 15.03 -8.82 -15.43
C SER A 113 15.87 -9.83 -14.67
N LEU A 114 15.27 -10.68 -13.83
CA LEU A 114 16.00 -11.77 -13.14
C LEU A 114 16.41 -12.89 -14.10
N SER A 115 15.76 -13.00 -15.27
CA SER A 115 16.26 -13.83 -16.38
C SER A 115 17.57 -13.29 -16.98
N GLN A 116 17.97 -12.04 -16.74
CA GLN A 116 19.15 -11.40 -17.35
C GLN A 116 20.31 -11.13 -16.37
N ALA A 117 20.04 -10.82 -15.10
CA ALA A 117 21.06 -10.67 -14.06
C ALA A 117 20.95 -11.83 -13.09
N SER A 118 21.91 -12.77 -13.11
CA SER A 118 21.87 -13.87 -12.15
C SER A 118 22.09 -13.31 -10.74
N SER A 119 21.12 -13.49 -9.86
CA SER A 119 21.23 -13.13 -8.43
C SER A 119 22.52 -13.72 -7.81
N ALA A 120 23.01 -14.83 -8.35
CA ALA A 120 24.31 -15.41 -8.02
C ALA A 120 25.51 -14.48 -8.25
N ALA A 121 25.56 -13.71 -9.35
CA ALA A 121 26.65 -12.79 -9.63
C ALA A 121 26.68 -11.61 -8.65
N LEU A 122 25.50 -11.12 -8.25
CA LEU A 122 25.36 -10.08 -7.23
C LEU A 122 25.79 -10.56 -5.84
N ILE A 123 25.42 -11.79 -5.45
CA ILE A 123 25.86 -12.41 -4.18
C ILE A 123 27.38 -12.56 -4.15
N LEU A 124 27.98 -13.07 -5.23
CA LEU A 124 29.42 -13.25 -5.33
C LEU A 124 30.16 -11.93 -5.18
N GLU A 125 29.66 -10.86 -5.81
CA GLU A 125 30.25 -9.53 -5.71
C GLU A 125 30.07 -8.90 -4.32
N LEU A 126 28.91 -9.07 -3.67
CA LEU A 126 28.69 -8.62 -2.30
C LEU A 126 29.58 -9.38 -1.30
N ARG A 127 29.70 -10.70 -1.46
CA ARG A 127 30.59 -11.55 -0.65
C ARG A 127 32.05 -11.12 -0.79
N ARG A 128 32.49 -10.84 -2.02
CA ARG A 128 33.83 -10.31 -2.30
C ARG A 128 34.07 -9.00 -1.54
N ARG A 129 33.12 -8.06 -1.59
CA ARG A 129 33.25 -6.76 -0.90
C ARG A 129 33.27 -6.87 0.62
N ILE A 130 32.47 -7.76 1.21
CA ILE A 130 32.49 -8.03 2.65
C ILE A 130 33.85 -8.63 3.04
N GLN A 131 34.33 -9.62 2.28
CA GLN A 131 35.65 -10.23 2.52
C GLN A 131 36.81 -9.25 2.38
N GLU A 132 36.73 -8.28 1.46
CA GLU A 132 37.73 -7.23 1.31
C GLU A 132 37.68 -6.22 2.46
N ALA A 133 36.50 -5.85 2.94
CA ALA A 133 36.35 -4.96 4.09
C ALA A 133 36.83 -5.59 5.41
N SER A 134 36.75 -6.92 5.55
CA SER A 134 37.23 -7.65 6.73
C SER A 134 38.76 -7.81 6.80
N LYS A 135 39.49 -7.69 5.68
CA LYS A 135 40.96 -7.87 5.65
C LYS A 135 41.74 -6.76 6.35
N ASP A 136 41.15 -5.58 6.52
CA ASP A 136 41.80 -4.42 7.17
C ASP A 136 41.60 -4.38 8.70
N GLN A 137 40.94 -5.39 9.29
CA GLN A 137 40.77 -5.48 10.74
C GLN A 137 41.96 -6.22 11.38
N MET A 138 42.69 -5.49 12.24
CA MET A 138 43.73 -6.04 13.11
C MET A 138 43.14 -6.24 14.51
N ASP A 139 43.56 -7.28 15.20
CA ASP A 139 43.24 -7.46 16.62
C ASP A 139 44.11 -6.55 17.51
N ALA A 140 43.81 -6.52 18.81
CA ALA A 140 44.48 -5.65 19.79
C ALA A 140 45.99 -5.92 19.93
N GLU A 141 46.49 -7.03 19.38
CA GLU A 141 47.88 -7.47 19.39
C GLU A 141 48.55 -7.37 18.01
N ASN A 142 47.93 -6.64 17.06
CA ASN A 142 48.47 -6.33 15.73
C ASN A 142 48.73 -7.56 14.85
N HIS A 143 48.00 -8.65 15.09
CA HIS A 143 47.98 -9.83 14.22
C HIS A 143 46.86 -9.70 13.17
N PRO A 144 47.06 -10.22 11.96
CA PRO A 144 45.98 -10.34 10.99
C PRO A 144 44.92 -11.30 11.54
N ILE A 145 43.66 -10.87 11.62
CA ILE A 145 42.57 -11.76 12.01
C ILE A 145 42.35 -12.75 10.85
N GLU A 146 42.94 -13.95 10.95
CA GLU A 146 42.92 -14.95 9.86
C GLU A 146 41.52 -15.53 9.55
N ASN A 147 40.48 -15.18 10.31
CA ASN A 147 39.07 -15.48 10.00
C ASN A 147 38.17 -14.35 10.51
N GLY A 148 38.32 -13.14 9.96
CA GLY A 148 37.53 -11.94 10.32
C GLY A 148 36.07 -11.96 9.83
N HIS A 149 35.34 -13.04 10.10
CA HIS A 149 33.89 -13.06 9.98
C HIS A 149 33.32 -13.12 11.39
N SER A 150 32.65 -12.05 11.83
CA SER A 150 31.86 -12.13 13.06
C SER A 150 30.75 -13.17 12.84
N LEU A 151 30.29 -13.82 13.92
CA LEU A 151 29.12 -14.72 13.83
C LEU A 151 27.90 -14.01 13.22
N GLU A 152 27.83 -12.69 13.41
CA GLU A 152 26.80 -11.81 12.84
C GLU A 152 26.93 -11.68 11.31
N ASP A 153 28.13 -11.65 10.75
CA ASP A 153 28.36 -11.59 9.29
C ASP A 153 27.93 -12.88 8.59
N GLU A 154 28.27 -14.04 9.17
CA GLU A 154 27.86 -15.35 8.64
C GLU A 154 26.35 -15.55 8.74
N GLU A 155 25.72 -15.09 9.83
CA GLU A 155 24.26 -15.11 9.97
C GLU A 155 23.58 -14.20 8.96
N LEU A 156 24.10 -12.98 8.75
CA LEU A 156 23.60 -12.04 7.75
C LEU A 156 23.73 -12.59 6.32
N ILE A 157 24.88 -13.21 5.99
CA ILE A 157 25.12 -13.87 4.70
C ILE A 157 24.12 -15.01 4.52
N ARG A 158 23.89 -15.83 5.54
CA ARG A 158 22.94 -16.95 5.48
C ARG A 158 21.50 -16.48 5.32
N SER A 159 21.09 -15.42 6.01
CA SER A 159 19.78 -14.79 5.82
C SER A 159 19.62 -14.23 4.41
N LEU A 160 20.66 -13.58 3.87
CA LEU A 160 20.70 -13.11 2.48
C LEU A 160 20.56 -14.27 1.49
N GLU A 161 21.30 -15.36 1.67
CA GLU A 161 21.20 -16.56 0.83
C GLU A 161 19.79 -17.17 0.88
N GLN A 162 19.16 -17.22 2.05
CA GLN A 162 17.78 -17.72 2.20
C GLN A 162 16.74 -16.82 1.53
N CYS A 163 16.84 -15.49 1.69
CA CYS A 163 15.99 -14.54 0.98
C CYS A 163 16.13 -14.71 -0.54
N LEU A 164 17.37 -14.91 -1.01
CA LEU A 164 17.67 -15.03 -2.44
C LEU A 164 17.28 -16.39 -3.02
N ASP A 165 17.33 -17.47 -2.26
CA ASP A 165 16.82 -18.78 -2.69
C ASP A 165 15.29 -18.80 -2.77
N GLY A 166 14.61 -18.04 -1.90
CA GLY A 166 13.18 -17.75 -2.02
C GLY A 166 12.88 -16.98 -3.32
N ASP A 167 13.63 -15.90 -3.58
CA ASP A 167 13.52 -15.09 -4.79
C ASP A 167 13.87 -15.88 -6.07
N LYS A 168 14.85 -16.80 -6.03
CA LYS A 168 15.21 -17.67 -7.18
C LYS A 168 14.06 -18.60 -7.58
N LYS A 169 13.39 -19.23 -6.60
CA LYS A 169 12.24 -20.10 -6.87
C LYS A 169 11.07 -19.34 -7.51
N GLU A 170 10.87 -18.08 -7.14
CA GLU A 170 9.89 -17.20 -7.79
C GLU A 170 10.37 -16.68 -9.16
N ALA A 171 11.68 -16.49 -9.35
CA ALA A 171 12.27 -15.95 -10.57
C ALA A 171 12.36 -16.96 -11.73
N GLU A 172 12.53 -18.25 -11.44
CA GLU A 172 12.57 -19.31 -12.46
C GLU A 172 11.16 -19.69 -12.97
N ALA A 173 10.11 -19.38 -12.20
CA ALA A 173 8.74 -19.64 -12.63
C ALA A 173 8.34 -18.70 -13.78
N PRO A 174 7.73 -19.22 -14.86
CA PRO A 174 7.25 -18.37 -15.94
C PRO A 174 6.21 -17.39 -15.41
N PHE A 175 6.23 -16.16 -15.91
CA PHE A 175 5.24 -15.15 -15.55
C PHE A 175 3.83 -15.65 -15.92
N VAL A 176 2.97 -15.83 -14.92
CA VAL A 176 1.54 -16.11 -15.10
C VAL A 176 0.75 -14.92 -14.64
N PHE A 177 -0.02 -14.28 -15.53
CA PHE A 177 -0.86 -13.12 -15.22
C PHE A 177 -1.88 -13.43 -14.12
N ASP A 178 -2.07 -12.54 -13.14
CA ASP A 178 -3.05 -12.79 -12.08
C ASP A 178 -4.48 -12.65 -12.64
N ARG A 179 -5.23 -13.75 -12.67
CA ARG A 179 -6.63 -13.75 -13.12
C ARG A 179 -7.53 -12.80 -12.31
N LYS A 180 -7.14 -12.40 -11.10
CA LYS A 180 -7.88 -11.43 -10.26
C LYS A 180 -7.54 -9.98 -10.59
N PHE A 181 -6.54 -9.73 -11.44
CA PHE A 181 -6.08 -8.39 -11.78
C PHE A 181 -7.22 -7.48 -12.20
N LEU A 182 -8.08 -7.95 -13.12
CA LEU A 182 -9.21 -7.16 -13.60
C LEU A 182 -10.09 -6.68 -12.44
N PHE A 183 -10.40 -7.55 -11.49
CA PHE A 183 -11.22 -7.17 -10.34
C PHE A 183 -10.51 -6.21 -9.38
N ARG A 184 -9.19 -6.37 -9.21
CA ARG A 184 -8.40 -5.46 -8.36
C ARG A 184 -8.26 -4.06 -8.95
N VAL A 185 -8.25 -3.94 -10.28
CA VAL A 185 -8.16 -2.64 -10.95
C VAL A 185 -9.50 -1.94 -11.12
N LEU A 186 -10.62 -2.66 -10.92
CA LEU A 186 -11.92 -2.04 -10.82
C LEU A 186 -12.04 -1.33 -9.47
N VAL A 187 -12.40 -0.06 -9.50
CA VAL A 187 -12.58 0.76 -8.30
C VAL A 187 -13.91 0.39 -7.64
N LEU A 188 -13.91 -0.65 -6.79
CA LEU A 188 -15.13 -1.29 -6.29
C LEU A 188 -15.37 -1.15 -4.78
N GLY A 189 -14.63 -0.31 -4.05
CA GLY A 189 -14.79 -0.19 -2.58
C GLY A 189 -16.23 0.13 -2.15
N ASN A 190 -16.89 1.07 -2.83
CA ASN A 190 -18.31 1.39 -2.65
C ASN A 190 -19.25 0.20 -2.95
N ALA A 191 -19.01 -0.52 -4.05
CA ALA A 191 -19.84 -1.66 -4.47
C ALA A 191 -19.70 -2.84 -3.49
N GLN A 192 -18.47 -3.14 -3.07
CA GLN A 192 -18.18 -4.22 -2.12
C GLN A 192 -18.80 -3.93 -0.76
N LEU A 193 -18.63 -2.71 -0.22
CA LEU A 193 -19.27 -2.33 1.03
C LEU A 193 -20.80 -2.41 0.91
N ALA A 194 -21.39 -1.85 -0.16
CA ALA A 194 -22.83 -1.90 -0.36
C ALA A 194 -23.37 -3.33 -0.38
N GLN A 195 -22.69 -4.24 -1.06
CA GLN A 195 -23.06 -5.65 -1.11
C GLN A 195 -22.99 -6.32 0.28
N MET A 196 -21.93 -6.05 1.05
CA MET A 196 -21.76 -6.61 2.40
C MET A 196 -22.87 -6.16 3.34
N VAL A 197 -23.18 -4.87 3.32
CA VAL A 197 -24.12 -4.27 4.28
C VAL A 197 -25.57 -4.33 3.78
N GLY A 198 -25.80 -4.75 2.54
CA GLY A 198 -27.11 -4.80 1.89
C GLY A 198 -27.65 -3.45 1.41
N ALA A 199 -26.81 -2.41 1.31
CA ALA A 199 -27.24 -1.09 0.84
C ALA A 199 -27.60 -1.12 -0.65
N ARG A 200 -28.77 -0.56 -1.00
CA ARG A 200 -29.34 -0.55 -2.35
C ARG A 200 -29.66 0.86 -2.88
N GLY A 201 -29.35 1.90 -2.10
CA GLY A 201 -29.48 3.29 -2.53
C GLY A 201 -28.39 3.73 -3.52
N PRO A 202 -28.26 5.05 -3.75
CA PRO A 202 -27.24 5.61 -4.65
C PRO A 202 -25.84 5.12 -4.30
N ASN A 203 -25.11 4.60 -5.29
CA ASN A 203 -23.81 3.99 -5.10
C ASN A 203 -22.81 4.59 -6.10
N THR A 204 -21.77 5.27 -5.61
CA THR A 204 -20.82 5.97 -6.48
C THR A 204 -19.42 6.08 -5.88
N GLN A 205 -18.45 6.35 -6.73
CA GLN A 205 -17.07 6.66 -6.37
C GLN A 205 -16.73 8.06 -6.89
N THR A 206 -15.88 8.77 -6.15
CA THR A 206 -15.35 10.08 -6.54
C THR A 206 -13.85 10.21 -6.26
N ASN A 207 -13.21 11.16 -6.94
CA ASN A 207 -11.83 11.54 -6.73
C ASN A 207 -11.70 13.06 -6.83
N ALA A 208 -11.26 13.69 -5.73
CA ALA A 208 -10.84 15.09 -5.69
C ALA A 208 -9.52 15.26 -4.93
N ALA A 209 -8.57 14.33 -5.16
CA ALA A 209 -7.28 14.28 -4.50
C ALA A 209 -7.43 14.44 -2.96
N CYS A 210 -6.63 15.32 -2.34
CA CYS A 210 -6.66 15.56 -0.89
C CYS A 210 -8.00 16.06 -0.35
N ALA A 211 -8.90 16.57 -1.19
CA ALA A 211 -10.25 17.01 -0.81
C ALA A 211 -11.33 15.95 -1.07
N GLY A 212 -10.94 14.72 -1.47
CA GLY A 212 -11.84 13.64 -1.87
C GLY A 212 -12.92 13.34 -0.84
N THR A 213 -12.55 13.19 0.44
CA THR A 213 -13.52 12.90 1.51
C THR A 213 -14.49 14.07 1.72
N THR A 214 -14.02 15.31 1.68
CA THR A 214 -14.88 16.50 1.80
C THR A 214 -15.87 16.58 0.65
N GLN A 215 -15.42 16.32 -0.58
CA GLN A 215 -16.30 16.24 -1.75
C GLN A 215 -17.34 15.13 -1.61
N ALA A 216 -16.94 13.94 -1.14
CA ALA A 216 -17.85 12.83 -0.92
C ALA A 216 -18.93 13.15 0.12
N ILE A 217 -18.58 13.89 1.18
CA ILE A 217 -19.55 14.39 2.17
C ILE A 217 -20.52 15.38 1.53
N ALA A 218 -20.05 16.29 0.68
CA ALA A 218 -20.93 17.22 -0.04
C ALA A 218 -21.90 16.48 -0.96
N MET A 219 -21.41 15.50 -1.72
CA MET A 219 -22.26 14.63 -2.55
C MET A 219 -23.30 13.88 -1.72
N ALA A 220 -22.90 13.35 -0.55
CA ALA A 220 -23.81 12.70 0.37
C ALA A 220 -24.90 13.65 0.88
N TYR A 221 -24.52 14.87 1.26
CA TYR A 221 -25.46 15.90 1.67
C TYR A 221 -26.49 16.22 0.56
N ASP A 222 -26.02 16.38 -0.68
CA ASP A 222 -26.91 16.63 -1.82
C ASP A 222 -27.87 15.47 -2.07
N MET A 223 -27.42 14.22 -1.92
CA MET A 223 -28.27 13.03 -2.04
C MET A 223 -29.39 13.01 -0.98
N LEU A 224 -29.07 13.41 0.25
CA LEU A 224 -30.04 13.51 1.35
C LEU A 224 -31.06 14.61 1.08
N CYS A 225 -30.61 15.81 0.71
CA CYS A 225 -31.48 16.94 0.41
C CYS A 225 -32.41 16.70 -0.79
N ALA A 226 -31.91 15.97 -1.81
CA ALA A 226 -32.71 15.60 -2.97
C ALA A 226 -33.65 14.41 -2.72
N GLY A 227 -33.66 13.83 -1.51
CA GLY A 227 -34.47 12.65 -1.19
C GLY A 227 -34.08 11.38 -1.95
N ARG A 228 -32.86 11.33 -2.51
CA ARG A 228 -32.34 10.14 -3.22
C ARG A 228 -31.87 9.05 -2.28
N ALA A 229 -31.59 9.42 -1.04
CA ALA A 229 -31.25 8.52 0.06
C ALA A 229 -31.74 9.14 1.38
N GLU A 230 -31.99 8.30 2.38
CA GLU A 230 -32.23 8.76 3.76
C GLU A 230 -30.96 8.75 4.60
N ARG A 231 -29.98 7.94 4.18
CA ARG A 231 -28.68 7.75 4.81
C ARG A 231 -27.64 7.54 3.73
N VAL A 232 -26.43 8.02 3.95
CA VAL A 232 -25.32 7.79 3.03
C VAL A 232 -24.10 7.40 3.85
N ILE A 233 -23.48 6.29 3.49
CA ILE A 233 -22.22 5.83 4.06
C ILE A 233 -21.10 6.43 3.22
N VAL A 234 -20.25 7.27 3.82
CA VAL A 234 -19.08 7.84 3.16
C VAL A 234 -17.85 7.10 3.65
N ILE A 235 -17.11 6.48 2.72
CA ILE A 235 -15.84 5.83 2.99
C ILE A 235 -14.72 6.45 2.16
N SER A 236 -13.50 6.40 2.68
CA SER A 236 -12.31 6.80 1.94
C SER A 236 -11.12 5.95 2.32
N GLY A 237 -10.23 5.70 1.36
CA GLY A 237 -9.01 4.95 1.60
C GLY A 237 -8.00 5.16 0.48
N ASP A 238 -6.73 5.33 0.86
CA ASP A 238 -5.58 5.43 -0.02
C ASP A 238 -4.37 4.82 0.71
N ASN A 239 -3.48 4.13 -0.02
CA ASN A 239 -2.24 3.57 0.54
C ASN A 239 -1.00 4.03 -0.24
N ALA A 240 -0.78 5.35 -0.29
CA ALA A 240 0.28 5.93 -1.12
C ALA A 240 1.72 5.56 -0.69
N SER A 241 1.89 5.08 0.54
CA SER A 241 3.17 4.72 1.15
C SER A 241 3.49 3.23 1.11
N SER A 242 2.67 2.42 0.42
CA SER A 242 2.96 1.01 0.20
C SER A 242 4.33 0.80 -0.45
N ASP A 243 4.93 -0.37 -0.25
CA ASP A 243 6.22 -0.70 -0.89
C ASP A 243 6.16 -0.59 -2.42
N THR A 244 4.99 -0.89 -3.01
CA THR A 244 4.76 -0.75 -4.44
C THR A 244 4.74 0.71 -4.88
N LEU A 245 4.05 1.58 -4.13
CA LEU A 245 3.74 2.95 -4.56
C LEU A 245 4.72 4.00 -4.07
N MET A 246 5.36 3.79 -2.92
CA MET A 246 6.27 4.77 -2.32
C MET A 246 7.42 5.18 -3.24
N PRO A 247 8.05 4.27 -4.02
CA PRO A 247 9.06 4.66 -5.00
C PRO A 247 8.54 5.57 -6.12
N TRP A 248 7.23 5.56 -6.41
CA TRP A 248 6.62 6.35 -7.49
C TRP A 248 5.95 7.61 -6.96
N LEU A 249 4.99 7.46 -6.05
CA LEU A 249 4.25 8.56 -5.45
C LEU A 249 5.13 9.38 -4.50
N GLY A 250 5.95 8.74 -3.68
CA GLY A 250 6.90 9.43 -2.81
C GLY A 250 7.87 10.29 -3.61
N ASN A 251 8.46 9.75 -4.68
CA ASN A 251 9.32 10.53 -5.58
C ASN A 251 8.54 11.63 -6.32
N GLY A 252 7.29 11.40 -6.70
CA GLY A 252 6.40 12.41 -7.27
C GLY A 252 6.16 13.58 -6.33
N PHE A 253 5.68 13.32 -5.10
CA PHE A 253 5.49 14.34 -4.08
C PHE A 253 6.79 15.06 -3.74
N ARG A 254 7.91 14.33 -3.74
CA ARG A 254 9.22 14.90 -3.52
C ARG A 254 9.65 15.84 -4.65
N ALA A 255 9.43 15.44 -5.90
CA ALA A 255 9.72 16.26 -7.07
C ALA A 255 8.92 17.56 -7.04
N LEU A 256 7.66 17.51 -6.61
CA LEU A 256 6.77 18.66 -6.45
C LEU A 256 7.06 19.52 -5.21
N GLY A 257 7.97 19.10 -4.32
CA GLY A 257 8.23 19.83 -3.06
C GLY A 257 7.10 19.73 -2.04
N ALA A 258 6.19 18.76 -2.21
CA ALA A 258 5.05 18.53 -1.32
C ALA A 258 5.42 17.66 -0.10
N ALA A 259 6.49 16.88 -0.19
CA ALA A 259 6.97 16.02 0.90
C ALA A 259 8.05 16.71 1.76
N CYS A 260 8.00 16.47 3.07
CA CYS A 260 9.02 16.91 4.02
C CYS A 260 10.30 16.05 3.91
N THR A 261 11.46 16.69 4.04
CA THR A 261 12.77 16.01 4.09
C THR A 261 13.47 16.14 5.45
N GLY A 262 12.79 16.74 6.44
CA GLY A 262 13.31 16.82 7.79
C GLY A 262 13.38 15.44 8.44
N GLY A 263 14.50 15.13 9.09
CA GLY A 263 14.73 13.85 9.77
C GLY A 263 14.53 13.89 11.29
N ARG A 264 13.89 14.93 11.84
CA ARG A 264 13.62 15.03 13.29
C ARG A 264 12.12 14.86 13.52
N VAL A 265 11.76 13.86 14.32
CA VAL A 265 10.42 13.69 14.92
C VAL A 265 10.40 14.42 16.24
#